data_AF-A0A6J8E6V8-F1
#
_entry.id   AF-A0A6J8E6V8-F1
#
_cell.length_a   1.000
_cell.length_b   1.000
_cell.length_c   1.000
_cell.angle_alpha   90.00
_cell.angle_beta   90.00
_cell.angle_gamma   90.00
#
_symmetry.space_group_name_H-M   'P 1'
#
loop_
_entity.id
_entity.type
_entity.pdbx_description
1 polymer ?
#
loop_
_entity_poly.entity_id
_entity_poly.type
_entity_poly.pdbx_seq_one_letter_code
_entity_poly.pdbx_strand_id
1 'polypeptide(L)'
;MVSRKDKSQQNRKSIMKQMRTIANLYFFVKGEAEKSGITVTSALDLFKMENFPVFMDGINSMAAKDDGGMKSGLKKNVGHLIQNVLTHLKGQYILQNKKDEMSKVDDFKTLLEYYKGEIFSDAEYNCKKNSQENLRRPQQLPVEDDINKLRQFILTQIKELDDPYKFLEPNEYTFLRDLVVSRLTLFHAKRGGEPSRLTLKEWIDAKEDAWVDENQMKKVKNPEELELFQKYKLTYQSGKCVSHLLPILIPEDTWKAMTKLTDQQIRQAAGVKQTNLYVFPNIKDSNFHVCGWKSVNKICKKAELSKKD
;
A
#
# COMPACT_ATOMS: atom_id res chain seq x y z
N MET A 1 -0.25 -5.18 -17.68
CA MET A 1 0.48 -3.89 -17.67
C MET A 1 -0.26 -2.91 -16.78
N VAL A 2 0.32 -2.51 -15.63
CA VAL A 2 -0.21 -1.38 -14.85
C VAL A 2 -0.20 -0.14 -15.74
N SER A 3 -1.36 0.46 -16.01
CA SER A 3 -1.44 1.56 -16.96
C SER A 3 -0.62 2.75 -16.43
N ARG A 4 0.00 3.55 -17.31
CA ARG A 4 0.70 4.80 -16.91
C ARG A 4 -0.20 5.72 -16.04
N LYS A 5 -1.53 5.61 -16.19
CA LYS A 5 -2.54 6.35 -15.40
C LYS A 5 -2.62 5.90 -13.93
N ASP A 6 -2.41 4.61 -13.63
CA ASP A 6 -2.45 4.09 -12.24
C ASP A 6 -1.26 4.55 -11.42
N LYS A 7 -0.08 4.57 -12.06
CA LYS A 7 1.14 5.17 -11.49
C LYS A 7 0.92 6.66 -11.22
N SER A 8 0.23 7.39 -12.11
CA SER A 8 -0.04 8.83 -11.96
C SER A 8 -0.87 9.17 -10.72
N GLN A 9 -1.96 8.45 -10.41
CA GLN A 9 -2.74 8.75 -9.19
C GLN A 9 -2.11 8.21 -7.89
N GLN A 10 -1.41 7.07 -7.94
CA GLN A 10 -0.59 6.64 -6.80
C GLN A 10 0.49 7.69 -6.50
N ASN A 11 1.12 8.22 -7.56
CA ASN A 11 2.04 9.35 -7.45
C ASN A 11 1.33 10.58 -6.88
N ARG A 12 0.14 10.96 -7.38
CA ARG A 12 -0.61 12.12 -6.85
C ARG A 12 -0.93 11.96 -5.37
N LYS A 13 -1.44 10.81 -4.93
CA LYS A 13 -1.71 10.52 -3.49
C LYS A 13 -0.43 10.55 -2.67
N SER A 14 0.66 10.02 -3.21
CA SER A 14 1.98 10.08 -2.58
C SER A 14 2.47 11.52 -2.44
N ILE A 15 2.40 12.32 -3.50
CA ILE A 15 2.79 13.74 -3.51
C ILE A 15 1.94 14.53 -2.51
N MET A 16 0.61 14.37 -2.51
CA MET A 16 -0.26 15.05 -1.52
C MET A 16 0.06 14.65 -0.09
N LYS A 17 0.47 13.39 0.16
CA LYS A 17 0.94 12.96 1.48
C LYS A 17 2.26 13.63 1.83
N GLN A 18 3.23 13.66 0.90
CA GLN A 18 4.52 14.30 1.07
C GLN A 18 4.38 15.81 1.34
N MET A 19 3.58 16.53 0.56
CA MET A 19 3.31 17.96 0.77
C MET A 19 2.72 18.23 2.15
N ARG A 20 1.76 17.42 2.60
CA ARG A 20 1.21 17.54 3.96
C ARG A 20 2.23 17.25 5.05
N THR A 21 3.11 16.27 4.85
CA THR A 21 4.19 15.98 5.79
C THR A 21 5.18 17.14 5.89
N ILE A 22 5.58 17.76 4.78
CA ILE A 22 6.45 18.95 4.80
C ILE A 22 5.73 20.16 5.39
N ALA A 23 4.45 20.38 5.07
CA ALA A 23 3.68 21.46 5.66
C ALA A 23 3.56 21.32 7.19
N ASN A 24 3.36 20.09 7.68
CA ASN A 24 3.35 19.84 9.12
C ASN A 24 4.72 20.13 9.73
N LEU A 25 5.82 19.68 9.10
CA LEU A 25 7.17 20.01 9.55
C LEU A 25 7.38 21.53 9.64
N TYR A 26 6.89 22.29 8.65
CA TYR A 26 6.93 23.75 8.69
C TYR A 26 6.29 24.31 9.95
N PHE A 27 5.09 23.84 10.32
CA PHE A 27 4.41 24.35 11.52
C PHE A 27 5.14 23.99 12.81
N PHE A 28 5.72 22.79 12.90
CA PHE A 28 6.53 22.42 14.08
C PHE A 28 7.79 23.27 14.19
N VAL A 29 8.55 23.43 13.10
CA VAL A 29 9.76 24.26 13.09
C VAL A 29 9.41 25.72 13.35
N LYS A 30 8.32 26.24 12.80
CA LYS A 30 7.85 27.60 13.08
C LYS A 30 7.53 27.79 14.56
N GLY A 31 6.85 26.82 15.19
CA GLY A 31 6.56 26.87 16.62
C GLY A 31 7.82 26.87 17.50
N GLU A 32 8.85 26.09 17.13
CA GLU A 32 10.14 26.15 17.84
C GLU A 32 10.89 27.45 17.58
N ALA A 33 10.87 27.95 16.34
CA ALA A 33 11.46 29.23 15.98
C ALA A 33 10.84 30.39 16.77
N GLU A 34 9.51 30.43 16.92
CA GLU A 34 8.80 31.43 17.72
C GLU A 34 9.24 31.43 19.19
N LYS A 35 9.44 30.25 19.79
CA LYS A 35 9.97 30.13 21.16
C LYS A 35 11.40 30.67 21.30
N SER A 36 12.20 30.52 20.24
CA SER A 36 13.58 31.00 20.18
C SER A 36 13.72 32.44 19.65
N GLY A 37 12.61 33.14 19.39
CA GLY A 37 12.64 34.52 18.85
C GLY A 37 13.09 34.62 17.38
N ILE A 38 13.07 33.51 16.64
CA ILE A 38 13.46 33.42 15.23
C ILE A 38 12.21 33.56 14.35
N THR A 39 12.31 34.34 13.27
CA THR A 39 11.19 34.55 12.34
C THR A 39 11.28 33.59 11.14
N VAL A 40 10.30 32.69 11.02
CA VAL A 40 10.15 31.77 9.88
C VAL A 40 8.86 32.12 9.12
N THR A 41 9.01 32.70 7.93
CA THR A 41 7.88 33.25 7.15
C THR A 41 7.40 32.32 6.05
N SER A 42 8.28 31.48 5.51
CA SER A 42 8.00 30.62 4.37
C SER A 42 8.54 29.20 4.56
N ALA A 43 8.01 28.24 3.81
CA ALA A 43 8.51 26.86 3.84
C ALA A 43 9.96 26.73 3.33
N LEU A 44 10.46 27.69 2.55
CA LEU A 44 11.85 27.73 2.11
C LEU A 44 12.81 28.13 3.24
N ASP A 45 12.32 28.91 4.21
CA ASP A 45 13.11 29.32 5.37
C ASP A 45 13.53 28.13 6.23
N LEU A 46 12.84 26.99 6.13
CA LEU A 46 13.22 25.74 6.82
C LEU A 46 14.63 25.28 6.47
N PHE A 47 15.10 25.58 5.26
CA PHE A 47 16.37 25.10 4.73
C PHE A 47 17.46 26.19 4.75
N LYS A 48 17.30 27.19 5.64
CA LYS A 48 18.34 28.18 5.93
C LYS A 48 19.24 27.69 7.06
N MET A 49 20.54 27.95 6.95
CA MET A 49 21.55 27.52 7.93
C MET A 49 21.26 28.06 9.33
N GLU A 50 20.86 29.33 9.44
CA GLU A 50 20.48 29.98 10.71
C GLU A 50 19.31 29.29 11.44
N ASN A 51 18.46 28.60 10.69
CA ASN A 51 17.30 27.90 11.23
C ASN A 51 17.59 26.43 11.54
N PHE A 52 18.82 25.94 11.34
CA PHE A 52 19.16 24.53 11.54
C PHE A 52 18.88 24.02 12.96
N PRO A 53 19.19 24.76 14.05
CA PRO A 53 18.88 24.30 15.41
C PRO A 53 17.37 24.07 15.63
N VAL A 54 16.55 25.07 15.30
CA VAL A 54 15.07 24.97 15.42
C VAL A 54 14.46 23.98 14.43
N PHE A 55 15.15 23.72 13.31
CA PHE A 55 14.78 22.67 12.37
C PHE A 55 14.91 21.27 12.99
N MET A 56 16.01 21.00 13.71
CA MET A 56 16.20 19.73 14.44
C MET A 56 15.14 19.56 15.53
N ASP A 57 14.90 20.62 16.32
CA ASP A 57 13.88 20.60 17.36
C ASP A 57 12.48 20.36 16.78
N GLY A 58 12.14 21.01 15.66
CA GLY A 58 10.88 20.79 14.97
C GLY A 58 10.69 19.35 14.47
N ILE A 59 11.75 18.68 14.01
CA ILE A 59 11.68 17.25 13.65
C ILE A 59 11.36 16.40 14.88
N ASN A 60 12.03 16.67 16.00
CA ASN A 60 11.83 15.94 17.25
C ASN A 60 10.40 16.16 17.79
N SER A 61 9.93 17.41 17.85
CA SER A 61 8.57 17.76 18.26
C SER A 61 7.51 17.12 17.35
N MET A 62 7.72 17.09 16.03
CA MET A 62 6.82 16.43 15.09
C MET A 62 6.76 14.90 15.30
N ALA A 63 7.88 14.29 15.67
CA ALA A 63 8.00 12.86 15.89
C ALA A 63 7.57 12.43 17.30
N ALA A 64 7.42 13.35 18.24
CA ALA A 64 7.01 13.04 19.61
C ALA A 64 5.57 12.49 19.67
N LYS A 65 5.32 11.67 20.68
CA LYS A 65 4.00 11.22 21.11
C LYS A 65 3.67 11.81 22.47
N ASP A 66 2.38 11.87 22.77
CA ASP A 66 1.87 12.38 24.04
C ASP A 66 2.29 11.52 25.24
N ASP A 67 2.60 10.23 25.00
CA ASP A 67 3.08 9.26 25.99
C ASP A 67 4.60 9.35 26.26
N GLY A 68 5.29 10.37 25.73
CA GLY A 68 6.75 10.50 25.80
C GLY A 68 7.52 9.58 24.84
N GLY A 69 6.82 8.74 24.08
CA GLY A 69 7.40 7.90 23.05
C GLY A 69 7.65 8.64 21.73
N MET A 70 8.22 7.92 20.76
CA MET A 70 8.54 8.48 19.44
C MET A 70 7.81 7.74 18.31
N LYS A 71 7.28 8.50 17.34
CA LYS A 71 6.76 8.02 16.06
C LYS A 71 7.92 7.72 15.11
N SER A 72 8.72 6.68 15.38
CA SER A 72 9.95 6.35 14.64
C SER A 72 9.75 6.24 13.13
N GLY A 73 8.64 5.62 12.70
CA GLY A 73 8.30 5.51 11.28
C GLY A 73 8.01 6.87 10.61
N LEU A 74 7.46 7.84 11.35
CA LEU A 74 7.26 9.20 10.86
C LEU A 74 8.61 9.93 10.73
N LYS A 75 9.43 9.91 11.79
CA LYS A 75 10.75 10.56 11.81
C LYS A 75 11.64 10.08 10.65
N LYS A 76 11.71 8.76 10.45
CA LYS A 76 12.42 8.16 9.31
C LYS A 76 11.87 8.63 7.94
N ASN A 77 10.54 8.65 7.78
CA ASN A 77 9.93 9.10 6.53
C ASN A 77 10.18 10.60 6.26
N VAL A 78 10.18 11.43 7.31
CA VAL A 78 10.50 12.86 7.22
C VAL A 78 11.95 13.06 6.75
N GLY A 79 12.91 12.32 7.29
CA GLY A 79 14.32 12.36 6.83
C GLY A 79 14.48 12.07 5.35
N HIS A 80 13.86 10.99 4.84
CA HIS A 80 13.86 10.68 3.41
C HIS A 80 13.19 11.78 2.57
N LEU A 81 12.12 12.39 3.09
CA LEU A 81 11.39 13.43 2.37
C LEU A 81 12.18 14.74 2.28
N ILE A 82 12.86 15.14 3.36
CA ILE A 82 13.74 16.31 3.38
C ILE A 82 14.83 16.17 2.31
N GLN A 83 15.49 15.01 2.23
CA GLN A 83 16.52 14.72 1.22
C GLN A 83 15.99 14.86 -0.22
N ASN A 84 14.75 14.41 -0.46
CA ASN A 84 14.09 14.61 -1.75
C ASN A 84 13.82 16.09 -2.01
N VAL A 85 13.30 16.84 -1.04
CA VAL A 85 13.02 18.29 -1.19
C VAL A 85 14.30 19.06 -1.50
N LEU A 86 15.38 18.84 -0.76
CA LEU A 86 16.69 19.48 -1.00
C LEU A 86 17.21 19.20 -2.42
N THR A 87 17.10 17.95 -2.88
CA THR A 87 17.46 17.57 -4.26
C THR A 87 16.63 18.31 -5.31
N HIS A 88 15.31 18.46 -5.09
CA HIS A 88 14.44 19.18 -6.02
C HIS A 88 14.71 20.69 -6.01
N LEU A 89 14.91 21.28 -4.83
CA LEU A 89 15.26 22.71 -4.69
C LEU A 89 16.56 23.03 -5.41
N LYS A 90 17.60 22.21 -5.24
CA LYS A 90 18.86 22.33 -5.98
C LYS A 90 18.62 22.30 -7.49
N GLY A 91 17.84 21.34 -7.98
CA GLY A 91 17.49 21.25 -9.41
C GLY A 91 16.76 22.50 -9.93
N GLN A 92 15.85 23.06 -9.14
CA GLN A 92 15.16 24.31 -9.51
C GLN A 92 16.11 25.50 -9.57
N TYR A 93 17.02 25.65 -8.62
CA TYR A 93 18.00 26.74 -8.63
C TYR A 93 19.00 26.62 -9.78
N ILE A 94 19.40 25.40 -10.15
CA ILE A 94 20.20 25.15 -11.37
C ILE A 94 19.44 25.64 -12.62
N LEU A 95 18.16 25.28 -12.77
CA LEU A 95 17.35 25.69 -13.92
C LEU A 95 17.13 27.21 -13.99
N GLN A 96 17.09 27.88 -12.84
CA GLN A 96 16.93 29.34 -12.73
C GLN A 96 18.25 30.11 -12.75
N ASN A 97 19.40 29.42 -12.89
CA ASN A 97 20.74 30.00 -12.82
C ASN A 97 21.03 30.79 -11.52
N LYS A 98 20.46 30.33 -10.40
CA LYS A 98 20.59 30.90 -9.05
C LYS A 98 21.68 30.18 -8.25
N LYS A 99 22.93 30.54 -8.51
CA LYS A 99 24.10 29.83 -7.97
C LYS A 99 24.26 29.98 -6.46
N ASP A 100 23.99 31.17 -5.92
CA ASP A 100 24.15 31.43 -4.49
C ASP A 100 23.15 30.63 -3.66
N GLU A 101 21.90 30.57 -4.11
CA GLU A 101 20.84 29.78 -3.48
C GLU A 101 21.09 28.28 -3.61
N MET A 102 21.66 27.84 -4.73
CA MET A 102 22.13 26.45 -4.89
C MET A 102 23.18 26.09 -3.84
N SER A 103 24.20 26.95 -3.67
CA SER A 103 25.27 26.73 -2.67
C SER A 103 24.70 26.61 -1.27
N LYS A 104 23.81 27.53 -0.88
CA LYS A 104 23.15 27.51 0.45
C LYS A 104 22.40 26.20 0.72
N VAL A 105 21.73 25.64 -0.28
CA VAL A 105 21.04 24.34 -0.16
C VAL A 105 22.03 23.18 -0.03
N ASP A 106 23.15 23.21 -0.76
CA ASP A 106 24.21 22.21 -0.63
C ASP A 106 24.89 22.27 0.73
N ASP A 107 25.15 23.46 1.26
CA ASP A 107 25.70 23.67 2.59
C ASP A 107 24.75 23.11 3.66
N PHE A 108 23.45 23.42 3.57
CA PHE A 108 22.43 22.86 4.47
C PHE A 108 22.35 21.34 4.38
N LYS A 109 22.40 20.78 3.17
CA LYS A 109 22.38 19.32 2.96
C LYS A 109 23.60 18.66 3.59
N THR A 110 24.77 19.29 3.46
CA THR A 110 26.02 18.83 4.07
C THR A 110 25.92 18.83 5.59
N LEU A 111 25.42 19.93 6.18
CA LEU A 111 25.17 20.02 7.61
C LEU A 111 24.18 18.94 8.10
N LEU A 112 23.10 18.71 7.34
CA LEU A 112 22.14 17.66 7.65
C LEU A 112 22.76 16.26 7.67
N GLU A 113 23.71 15.97 6.76
CA GLU A 113 24.41 14.67 6.77
C GLU A 113 25.33 14.54 7.99
N TYR A 114 25.99 15.61 8.43
CA TYR A 114 26.79 15.60 9.67
C TYR A 114 25.95 15.26 10.91
N TYR A 115 24.76 15.86 11.03
CA TYR A 115 23.86 15.66 12.18
C TYR A 115 22.86 14.50 12.00
N LYS A 116 22.90 13.79 10.87
CA LYS A 116 21.94 12.73 10.55
C LYS A 116 21.91 11.63 11.60
N GLY A 117 23.07 11.26 12.13
CA GLY A 117 23.18 10.27 13.20
C GLY A 117 22.43 10.71 14.45
N GLU A 118 22.59 11.98 14.85
CA GLU A 118 21.91 12.54 16.01
C GLU A 118 20.39 12.63 15.79
N ILE A 119 19.96 13.09 14.62
CA ILE A 119 18.55 13.34 14.34
C ILE A 119 17.76 12.03 14.10
N PHE A 120 18.34 11.02 13.43
CA PHE A 120 17.57 9.88 12.91
C PHE A 120 18.01 8.49 13.40
N SER A 121 19.13 8.34 14.10
CA SER A 121 19.63 7.00 14.49
C SER A 121 18.65 6.24 15.38
N ASP A 122 18.03 6.93 16.33
CA ASP A 122 17.00 6.42 17.24
C ASP A 122 15.80 5.85 16.47
N ALA A 123 15.32 6.58 15.46
CA ALA A 123 14.20 6.19 14.62
C ALA A 123 14.56 5.03 13.69
N GLU A 124 15.77 5.04 13.12
CA GLU A 124 16.25 3.93 12.29
C GLU A 124 16.38 2.64 13.09
N TYR A 125 16.99 2.72 14.28
CA TYR A 125 17.12 1.61 15.20
C TYR A 125 15.75 1.06 15.59
N ASN A 126 14.84 1.90 16.07
CA ASN A 126 13.49 1.48 16.48
C ASN A 126 12.68 0.89 15.33
N CYS A 127 12.81 1.41 14.10
CA CYS A 127 12.17 0.81 12.92
C CYS A 127 12.75 -0.58 12.60
N LYS A 128 14.08 -0.74 12.66
CA LYS A 128 14.74 -2.03 12.44
C LYS A 128 14.33 -3.04 13.52
N LYS A 129 14.41 -2.63 14.78
CA LYS A 129 13.98 -3.41 15.95
C LYS A 129 12.53 -3.87 15.83
N ASN A 130 11.59 -2.96 15.55
CA ASN A 130 10.19 -3.32 15.34
C ASN A 130 10.01 -4.32 14.18
N SER A 131 10.73 -4.13 13.07
CA SER A 131 10.62 -5.01 11.91
C SER A 131 11.23 -6.39 12.12
N GLN A 132 12.33 -6.49 12.87
CA GLN A 132 13.08 -7.74 13.04
C GLN A 132 12.68 -8.49 14.30
N GLU A 133 12.38 -7.80 15.39
CA GLU A 133 12.14 -8.41 16.69
C GLU A 133 10.66 -8.49 17.04
N ASN A 134 9.85 -7.48 16.68
CA ASN A 134 8.45 -7.47 17.09
C ASN A 134 7.57 -8.16 16.06
N LEU A 135 7.66 -7.78 14.78
CA LEU A 135 6.82 -8.36 13.72
C LEU A 135 7.14 -9.83 13.38
N ARG A 136 8.29 -10.36 13.83
CA ARG A 136 8.67 -11.77 13.62
C ARG A 136 8.33 -12.68 14.79
N ARG A 137 7.87 -12.12 15.92
CA ARG A 137 7.50 -12.91 17.09
C ARG A 137 6.32 -13.81 16.74
N PRO A 138 6.36 -15.11 17.10
CA PRO A 138 5.22 -16.01 16.92
C PRO A 138 3.93 -15.47 17.54
N GLN A 139 4.02 -14.72 18.65
CA GLN A 139 2.88 -14.10 19.32
C GLN A 139 2.17 -13.01 18.47
N GLN A 140 2.85 -12.48 17.46
CA GLN A 140 2.27 -11.50 16.51
C GLN A 140 1.69 -12.18 15.27
N LEU A 141 1.87 -13.50 15.11
CA LEU A 141 1.20 -14.26 14.06
C LEU A 141 -0.27 -14.45 14.43
N PRO A 142 -1.19 -14.44 13.45
CA PRO A 142 -2.58 -14.78 13.71
C PRO A 142 -2.68 -16.19 14.28
N VAL A 143 -3.54 -16.38 15.29
CA VAL A 143 -3.81 -17.70 15.84
C VAL A 143 -4.55 -18.53 14.79
N GLU A 144 -4.24 -19.83 14.72
CA GLU A 144 -4.83 -20.73 13.72
C GLU A 144 -6.36 -20.73 13.75
N ASP A 145 -6.96 -20.70 14.94
CA ASP A 145 -8.41 -20.58 15.11
C ASP A 145 -8.99 -19.32 14.47
N ASP A 146 -8.30 -18.18 14.59
CA ASP A 146 -8.74 -16.93 13.98
C ASP A 146 -8.64 -16.98 12.44
N ILE A 147 -7.58 -17.63 11.91
CA ILE A 147 -7.43 -17.87 10.46
C ILE A 147 -8.55 -18.77 9.96
N ASN A 148 -8.83 -19.85 10.67
CA ASN A 148 -9.87 -20.81 10.31
C ASN A 148 -11.27 -20.18 10.41
N LYS A 149 -11.55 -19.45 11.49
CA LYS A 149 -12.80 -18.69 11.66
C LYS A 149 -12.99 -17.70 10.50
N LEU A 150 -11.94 -16.94 10.15
CA LEU A 150 -11.98 -15.99 9.05
C LEU A 150 -12.22 -16.68 7.70
N ARG A 151 -11.52 -17.79 7.45
CA ARG A 151 -11.67 -18.57 6.23
C ARG A 151 -13.10 -19.10 6.11
N GLN A 152 -13.64 -19.72 7.15
CA GLN A 152 -14.99 -20.27 7.14
C GLN A 152 -16.02 -19.15 6.94
N PHE A 153 -15.89 -18.04 7.65
CA PHE A 153 -16.73 -16.87 7.44
C PHE A 153 -16.70 -16.41 5.97
N ILE A 154 -15.51 -16.27 5.38
CA ILE A 154 -15.39 -15.85 3.97
C ILE A 154 -16.08 -16.82 3.03
N LEU A 155 -15.86 -18.14 3.19
CA LEU A 155 -16.42 -19.16 2.31
C LEU A 155 -17.94 -19.23 2.42
N THR A 156 -18.47 -19.19 3.64
CA THR A 156 -19.92 -19.15 3.88
C THR A 156 -20.55 -17.93 3.23
N GLN A 157 -19.98 -16.73 3.44
CA GLN A 157 -20.53 -15.51 2.87
C GLN A 157 -20.42 -15.45 1.34
N ILE A 158 -19.34 -16.01 0.75
CA ILE A 158 -19.24 -16.13 -0.71
C ILE A 158 -20.37 -17.02 -1.24
N LYS A 159 -20.61 -18.16 -0.60
CA LYS A 159 -21.66 -19.10 -1.00
C LYS A 159 -23.07 -18.51 -0.87
N GLU A 160 -23.34 -17.75 0.18
CA GLU A 160 -24.62 -17.04 0.35
C GLU A 160 -24.89 -16.00 -0.75
N LEU A 161 -23.83 -15.42 -1.32
CA LEU A 161 -23.92 -14.43 -2.40
C LEU A 161 -23.80 -15.05 -3.81
N ASP A 162 -23.61 -16.37 -3.89
CA ASP A 162 -23.42 -17.15 -5.12
C ASP A 162 -24.73 -17.51 -5.85
N ASP A 163 -25.84 -16.86 -5.51
CA ASP A 163 -27.12 -17.09 -6.22
C ASP A 163 -27.01 -16.60 -7.68
N PRO A 164 -27.11 -17.49 -8.69
CA PRO A 164 -26.97 -17.13 -10.10
C PRO A 164 -28.15 -16.28 -10.62
N TYR A 165 -29.28 -16.25 -9.92
CA TYR A 165 -30.48 -15.52 -10.33
C TYR A 165 -30.63 -14.17 -9.63
N LYS A 166 -29.77 -13.87 -8.65
CA LYS A 166 -29.81 -12.62 -7.87
C LYS A 166 -28.80 -11.59 -8.39
N PHE A 167 -29.32 -10.44 -8.83
CA PHE A 167 -28.51 -9.24 -9.02
C PHE A 167 -27.98 -8.74 -7.67
N LEU A 168 -26.70 -8.40 -7.63
CA LEU A 168 -26.09 -7.85 -6.42
C LEU A 168 -26.39 -6.36 -6.33
N GLU A 169 -26.96 -5.94 -5.20
CA GLU A 169 -26.99 -4.52 -4.87
C GLU A 169 -25.56 -3.97 -4.73
N PRO A 170 -25.34 -2.65 -4.90
CA PRO A 170 -24.00 -2.06 -4.77
C PRO A 170 -23.26 -2.44 -3.47
N ASN A 171 -23.99 -2.54 -2.35
CA ASN A 171 -23.42 -2.95 -1.06
C ASN A 171 -23.00 -4.42 -1.07
N GLU A 172 -23.84 -5.31 -1.60
CA GLU A 172 -23.53 -6.74 -1.74
C GLU A 172 -22.35 -6.97 -2.69
N TYR A 173 -22.30 -6.23 -3.81
CA TYR A 173 -21.18 -6.25 -4.74
C TYR A 173 -19.88 -5.87 -4.04
N THR A 174 -19.87 -4.75 -3.31
CA THR A 174 -18.66 -4.33 -2.59
C THR A 174 -18.27 -5.31 -1.49
N PHE A 175 -19.24 -5.99 -0.87
CA PHE A 175 -18.99 -7.00 0.14
C PHE A 175 -18.40 -8.27 -0.46
N LEU A 176 -18.98 -8.82 -1.55
CA LEU A 176 -18.43 -9.94 -2.30
C LEU A 176 -17.00 -9.66 -2.77
N ARG A 177 -16.78 -8.47 -3.33
CA ARG A 177 -15.46 -8.00 -3.74
C ARG A 177 -14.46 -8.00 -2.58
N ASP A 178 -14.87 -7.48 -1.42
CA ASP A 178 -14.01 -7.42 -0.23
C ASP A 178 -13.73 -8.82 0.34
N LEU A 179 -14.68 -9.76 0.25
CA LEU A 179 -14.49 -11.17 0.64
C LEU A 179 -13.45 -11.86 -0.25
N VAL A 180 -13.63 -11.77 -1.57
CA VAL A 180 -12.74 -12.44 -2.54
C VAL A 180 -11.32 -11.89 -2.48
N VAL A 181 -11.16 -10.55 -2.45
CA VAL A 181 -9.80 -9.97 -2.36
C VAL A 181 -9.13 -10.31 -1.02
N SER A 182 -9.90 -10.47 0.05
CA SER A 182 -9.38 -10.91 1.35
C SER A 182 -8.96 -12.38 1.29
N ARG A 183 -9.77 -13.26 0.68
CA ARG A 183 -9.43 -14.67 0.46
C ARG A 183 -8.10 -14.80 -0.28
N LEU A 184 -7.95 -14.09 -1.40
CA LEU A 184 -6.71 -14.12 -2.19
C LEU A 184 -5.51 -13.53 -1.43
N THR A 185 -5.72 -12.45 -0.66
CA THR A 185 -4.64 -11.84 0.14
C THR A 185 -4.11 -12.80 1.20
N LEU A 186 -5.01 -13.44 1.94
CA LEU A 186 -4.65 -14.39 2.98
C LEU A 186 -4.05 -15.67 2.40
N PHE A 187 -4.62 -16.19 1.31
CA PHE A 187 -4.15 -17.43 0.67
C PHE A 187 -2.68 -17.33 0.23
N HIS A 188 -2.26 -16.19 -0.29
CA HIS A 188 -0.88 -16.03 -0.74
C HIS A 188 0.09 -15.56 0.34
N ALA A 189 -0.39 -15.20 1.54
CA ALA A 189 0.37 -14.43 2.53
C ALA A 189 1.09 -13.20 1.92
N LYS A 190 0.54 -12.64 0.85
CA LYS A 190 1.14 -11.53 0.09
C LYS A 190 0.67 -10.18 0.62
N ARG A 191 1.39 -9.13 0.25
CA ARG A 191 0.96 -7.75 0.57
C ARG A 191 -0.41 -7.53 -0.05
N GLY A 192 -1.38 -7.02 0.70
CA GLY A 192 -2.76 -6.83 0.21
C GLY A 192 -2.91 -5.93 -1.04
N GLY A 193 -1.85 -5.21 -1.42
CA GLY A 193 -1.80 -4.47 -2.69
C GLY A 193 -1.65 -5.35 -3.93
N GLU A 194 -1.21 -6.59 -3.82
CA GLU A 194 -0.91 -7.48 -4.96
C GLU A 194 -2.21 -8.11 -5.51
N PRO A 195 -2.94 -8.97 -4.78
CA PRO A 195 -4.22 -9.52 -5.28
C PRO A 195 -5.24 -8.45 -5.68
N SER A 196 -5.29 -7.31 -4.98
CA SER A 196 -6.22 -6.23 -5.31
C SER A 196 -5.97 -5.56 -6.67
N ARG A 197 -4.78 -5.68 -7.25
CA ARG A 197 -4.41 -5.12 -8.56
C ARG A 197 -4.76 -6.02 -9.74
N LEU A 198 -5.35 -7.18 -9.50
CA LEU A 198 -5.67 -8.13 -10.55
C LEU A 198 -6.60 -7.49 -11.59
N THR A 199 -6.18 -7.53 -12.85
CA THR A 199 -6.92 -6.95 -13.96
C THR A 199 -7.88 -7.96 -14.59
N LEU A 200 -8.92 -7.46 -15.28
CA LEU A 200 -9.88 -8.30 -16.01
C LEU A 200 -9.16 -9.18 -17.03
N LYS A 201 -8.17 -8.63 -17.75
CA LYS A 201 -7.35 -9.40 -18.68
C LYS A 201 -6.61 -10.54 -17.98
N GLU A 202 -5.88 -10.24 -16.91
CA GLU A 202 -5.12 -11.26 -16.16
C GLU A 202 -6.03 -12.35 -15.57
N TRP A 203 -7.29 -12.03 -15.25
CA TRP A 203 -8.28 -13.01 -14.83
C TRP A 203 -8.78 -13.87 -16.00
N ILE A 204 -9.10 -13.26 -17.15
CA ILE A 204 -9.52 -13.99 -18.36
C ILE A 204 -8.42 -14.96 -18.81
N ASP A 205 -7.18 -14.47 -18.93
CA ASP A 205 -6.01 -15.29 -19.29
C ASP A 205 -5.87 -16.49 -18.32
N ALA A 206 -6.14 -16.31 -17.03
CA ALA A 206 -6.07 -17.38 -16.03
C ALA A 206 -7.24 -18.36 -16.13
N LYS A 207 -8.44 -17.87 -16.41
CA LYS A 207 -9.64 -18.69 -16.58
C LYS A 207 -9.52 -19.61 -17.79
N GLU A 208 -8.85 -19.13 -18.84
CA GLU A 208 -8.57 -19.86 -20.09
C GLU A 208 -7.29 -20.71 -20.01
N ASP A 209 -6.66 -20.82 -18.83
CA ASP A 209 -5.43 -21.58 -18.60
C ASP A 209 -4.27 -21.17 -19.53
N ALA A 210 -4.22 -19.91 -19.96
CA ALA A 210 -3.27 -19.41 -20.96
C ALA A 210 -1.79 -19.55 -20.57
N TRP A 211 -1.51 -19.79 -19.28
CA TRP A 211 -0.17 -19.94 -18.72
C TRP A 211 0.16 -21.36 -18.26
N VAL A 212 -0.73 -22.32 -18.52
CA VAL A 212 -0.53 -23.73 -18.18
C VAL A 212 -0.19 -24.49 -19.46
N ASP A 213 0.99 -25.11 -19.51
CA ASP A 213 1.40 -25.93 -20.65
C ASP A 213 0.76 -27.32 -20.56
N GLU A 214 -0.24 -27.58 -21.40
CA GLU A 214 -0.93 -28.88 -21.47
C GLU A 214 0.01 -30.08 -21.71
N ASN A 215 1.13 -29.87 -22.41
CA ASN A 215 2.09 -30.94 -22.65
C ASN A 215 2.93 -31.26 -21.42
N GLN A 216 3.15 -30.27 -20.54
CA GLN A 216 3.78 -30.50 -19.24
C GLN A 216 2.79 -31.16 -18.28
N MET A 217 1.53 -30.75 -18.30
CA MET A 217 0.45 -31.36 -17.53
C MET A 217 0.34 -32.87 -17.78
N LYS A 218 0.38 -33.30 -19.04
CA LYS A 218 0.32 -34.73 -19.41
C LYS A 218 1.52 -35.55 -18.92
N LYS A 219 2.64 -34.90 -18.58
CA LYS A 219 3.85 -35.56 -18.04
C LYS A 219 3.81 -35.72 -16.52
N VAL A 220 2.92 -35.01 -15.83
CA VAL A 220 2.74 -35.13 -14.38
C VAL A 220 2.11 -36.49 -14.09
N LYS A 221 2.87 -37.36 -13.42
CA LYS A 221 2.40 -38.71 -13.04
C LYS A 221 1.77 -38.74 -11.64
N ASN A 222 2.05 -37.73 -10.82
CA ASN A 222 1.54 -37.65 -9.45
C ASN A 222 0.06 -37.18 -9.47
N PRO A 223 -0.89 -38.00 -8.99
CA PRO A 223 -2.31 -37.63 -8.95
C PRO A 223 -2.59 -36.39 -8.10
N GLU A 224 -1.84 -36.18 -7.01
CA GLU A 224 -2.03 -35.02 -6.13
C GLU A 224 -1.63 -33.72 -6.82
N GLU A 225 -0.53 -33.73 -7.59
CA GLU A 225 -0.11 -32.57 -8.38
C GLU A 225 -1.12 -32.24 -9.48
N LEU A 226 -1.66 -33.26 -10.15
CA LEU A 226 -2.75 -33.09 -11.13
C LEU A 226 -3.99 -32.46 -10.49
N GLU A 227 -4.33 -32.87 -9.27
CA GLU A 227 -5.46 -32.30 -8.53
C GLU A 227 -5.22 -30.81 -8.18
N LEU A 228 -3.98 -30.41 -7.86
CA LEU A 228 -3.65 -29.01 -7.64
C LEU A 228 -3.90 -28.15 -8.89
N PHE A 229 -3.52 -28.62 -10.07
CA PHE A 229 -3.80 -27.88 -11.31
C PHE A 229 -5.30 -27.74 -11.60
N GLN A 230 -6.12 -28.68 -11.13
CA GLN A 230 -7.57 -28.59 -11.24
C GLN A 230 -8.20 -27.63 -10.22
N LYS A 231 -7.56 -27.45 -9.04
CA LYS A 231 -8.09 -26.61 -7.95
C LYS A 231 -7.66 -25.14 -8.01
N TYR A 232 -6.70 -24.79 -8.86
CA TYR A 232 -6.15 -23.43 -8.94
C TYR A 232 -6.01 -22.94 -10.38
N LYS A 233 -6.38 -21.67 -10.62
CA LYS A 233 -5.98 -20.96 -11.85
C LYS A 233 -4.71 -20.16 -11.63
N LEU A 234 -3.85 -20.10 -12.64
CA LEU A 234 -2.56 -19.40 -12.56
C LEU A 234 -2.59 -18.10 -13.37
N THR A 235 -2.13 -17.01 -12.75
CA THR A 235 -1.89 -15.74 -13.43
C THR A 235 -0.61 -15.09 -12.94
N TYR A 236 -0.13 -14.08 -13.66
CA TYR A 236 1.09 -13.37 -13.34
C TYR A 236 0.85 -11.87 -13.24
N GLN A 237 1.31 -11.26 -12.15
CA GLN A 237 1.30 -9.82 -11.97
C GLN A 237 2.71 -9.24 -12.03
N SER A 238 2.84 -8.03 -12.57
CA SER A 238 4.11 -7.30 -12.53
C SER A 238 4.43 -6.83 -11.10
N GLY A 239 5.60 -7.20 -10.60
CA GLY A 239 6.14 -6.73 -9.33
C GLY A 239 6.62 -5.27 -9.36
N LYS A 240 7.32 -4.84 -8.29
CA LYS A 240 7.90 -3.48 -8.19
C LYS A 240 8.96 -3.18 -9.27
N CYS A 241 9.62 -4.22 -9.78
CA CYS A 241 10.55 -4.13 -10.90
C CYS A 241 9.88 -4.70 -12.15
N VAL A 242 10.05 -4.01 -13.28
CA VAL A 242 9.41 -4.34 -14.57
C VAL A 242 9.76 -5.75 -15.05
N SER A 243 10.86 -6.33 -14.57
CA SER A 243 11.38 -7.65 -14.94
C SER A 243 10.86 -8.84 -14.14
N HIS A 244 10.18 -8.64 -12.99
CA HIS A 244 9.76 -9.75 -12.13
C HIS A 244 8.25 -9.94 -12.17
N LEU A 245 7.82 -11.06 -12.72
CA LEU A 245 6.45 -11.54 -12.65
C LEU A 245 6.24 -12.31 -11.33
N LEU A 246 5.14 -12.01 -10.66
CA LEU A 246 4.71 -12.67 -9.43
C LEU A 246 3.55 -13.60 -9.77
N PRO A 247 3.70 -14.93 -9.57
CA PRO A 247 2.61 -15.87 -9.79
C PRO A 247 1.52 -15.66 -8.73
N ILE A 248 0.27 -15.78 -9.15
CA ILE A 248 -0.93 -15.75 -8.30
C ILE A 248 -1.77 -16.97 -8.65
N LEU A 249 -2.05 -17.77 -7.63
CA LEU A 249 -2.92 -18.93 -7.66
C LEU A 249 -4.31 -18.51 -7.19
N ILE A 250 -5.31 -18.65 -8.06
CA ILE A 250 -6.69 -18.30 -7.77
C ILE A 250 -7.41 -19.60 -7.39
N PRO A 251 -7.79 -19.78 -6.10
CA PRO A 251 -8.44 -20.99 -5.62
C PRO A 251 -9.85 -21.13 -6.20
N GLU A 252 -10.24 -22.38 -6.46
CA GLU A 252 -11.55 -22.77 -6.99
C GLU A 252 -12.72 -22.17 -6.20
N ASP A 253 -12.57 -22.08 -4.88
CA ASP A 253 -13.55 -21.49 -3.97
C ASP A 253 -13.89 -20.01 -4.26
N THR A 254 -13.14 -19.33 -5.13
CA THR A 254 -13.40 -17.95 -5.57
C THR A 254 -13.91 -17.81 -7.00
N TRP A 255 -13.86 -18.85 -7.84
CA TRP A 255 -14.03 -18.67 -9.29
C TRP A 255 -15.41 -18.16 -9.71
N LYS A 256 -16.46 -18.68 -9.08
CA LYS A 256 -17.83 -18.22 -9.35
C LYS A 256 -18.03 -16.76 -8.94
N ALA A 257 -17.58 -16.41 -7.73
CA ALA A 257 -17.60 -15.03 -7.26
C ALA A 257 -16.79 -14.09 -8.15
N MET A 258 -15.61 -14.52 -8.61
CA MET A 258 -14.78 -13.79 -9.57
C MET A 258 -15.51 -13.58 -10.90
N THR A 259 -16.19 -14.60 -11.42
CA THR A 259 -17.02 -14.50 -12.63
C THR A 259 -18.15 -13.48 -12.42
N LYS A 260 -18.86 -13.55 -11.29
CA LYS A 260 -19.94 -12.62 -10.93
C LYS A 260 -19.44 -11.17 -10.77
N LEU A 261 -18.26 -10.97 -10.18
CA LEU A 261 -17.63 -9.65 -10.01
C LEU A 261 -17.13 -9.03 -11.32
N THR A 262 -16.88 -9.87 -12.33
CA THR A 262 -16.35 -9.47 -13.64
C THR A 262 -17.43 -9.39 -14.72
N ASP A 263 -18.65 -9.86 -14.45
CA ASP A 263 -19.81 -9.68 -15.32
C ASP A 263 -20.12 -8.21 -15.58
N GLN A 264 -20.36 -7.86 -16.85
CA GLN A 264 -20.52 -6.48 -17.28
C GLN A 264 -21.82 -5.86 -16.77
N GLN A 265 -22.93 -6.61 -16.74
CA GLN A 265 -24.22 -6.11 -16.27
C GLN A 265 -24.19 -5.86 -14.77
N ILE A 266 -23.63 -6.81 -14.00
CA ILE A 266 -23.48 -6.69 -12.55
C ILE A 266 -22.56 -5.51 -12.20
N ARG A 267 -21.43 -5.35 -12.91
CA ARG A 267 -20.52 -4.20 -12.72
C ARG A 267 -21.23 -2.87 -12.97
N GLN A 268 -22.01 -2.78 -14.04
CA GLN A 268 -22.76 -1.57 -14.37
C GLN A 268 -23.81 -1.26 -13.29
N ALA A 269 -24.58 -2.26 -12.86
CA ALA A 269 -25.58 -2.12 -11.79
C ALA A 269 -24.95 -1.68 -10.46
N ALA A 270 -23.74 -2.17 -10.15
CA ALA A 270 -22.99 -1.77 -8.95
C ALA A 270 -22.34 -0.38 -9.04
N GLY A 271 -22.46 0.33 -10.17
CA GLY A 271 -21.86 1.65 -10.38
C GLY A 271 -20.34 1.62 -10.59
N VAL A 272 -19.84 0.53 -11.19
CA VAL A 272 -18.45 0.43 -11.66
C VAL A 272 -18.30 1.16 -12.98
N LYS A 273 -17.26 1.99 -13.10
CA LYS A 273 -16.94 2.68 -14.34
C LYS A 273 -16.59 1.70 -15.45
N GLN A 274 -17.16 1.87 -16.65
CA GLN A 274 -16.90 1.00 -17.81
C GLN A 274 -15.40 0.89 -18.17
N THR A 275 -14.64 1.96 -17.97
CA THR A 275 -13.19 1.97 -18.24
C THR A 275 -12.33 1.35 -17.12
N ASN A 276 -12.93 0.83 -16.04
CA ASN A 276 -12.19 0.23 -14.94
C ASN A 276 -11.74 -1.19 -15.29
N LEU A 277 -10.43 -1.39 -15.38
CA LEU A 277 -9.80 -2.63 -15.82
C LEU A 277 -9.57 -3.64 -14.70
N TYR A 278 -9.95 -3.34 -13.46
CA TYR A 278 -9.65 -4.19 -12.31
C TYR A 278 -10.80 -5.16 -12.01
N VAL A 279 -10.44 -6.37 -11.58
CA VAL A 279 -11.38 -7.35 -11.02
C VAL A 279 -12.02 -6.82 -9.74
N PHE A 280 -11.23 -6.11 -8.92
CA PHE A 280 -11.67 -5.56 -7.63
C PHE A 280 -11.78 -4.02 -7.66
N PRO A 281 -12.73 -3.45 -8.42
CA PRO A 281 -12.84 -2.01 -8.62
C PRO A 281 -13.36 -1.30 -7.37
N ASN A 282 -12.98 -0.04 -7.21
CA ASN A 282 -13.80 0.90 -6.44
C ASN A 282 -15.03 1.27 -7.28
N ILE A 283 -16.18 1.39 -6.63
CA ILE A 283 -17.42 1.89 -7.24
C ILE A 283 -17.43 3.44 -7.26
N LYS A 284 -18.49 4.05 -7.81
CA LYS A 284 -18.68 5.52 -7.93
C LYS A 284 -17.69 6.17 -8.91
N ASP A 285 -17.74 5.72 -10.17
CA ASP A 285 -16.95 6.26 -11.28
C ASP A 285 -15.42 6.27 -11.11
N SER A 286 -14.92 5.36 -10.28
CA SER A 286 -13.48 5.17 -10.09
C SER A 286 -12.90 4.25 -11.17
N ASN A 287 -11.72 4.60 -11.68
CA ASN A 287 -10.89 3.70 -12.51
C ASN A 287 -9.90 2.86 -11.68
N PHE A 288 -10.02 2.88 -10.35
CA PHE A 288 -9.06 2.27 -9.45
C PHE A 288 -9.59 1.00 -8.80
N HIS A 289 -8.68 0.25 -8.19
CA HIS A 289 -8.99 -0.91 -7.38
C HIS A 289 -9.05 -0.60 -5.88
N VAL A 290 -9.62 -1.52 -5.11
CA VAL A 290 -9.64 -1.43 -3.64
C VAL A 290 -8.28 -1.57 -3.01
N CYS A 291 -8.15 -1.11 -1.76
CA CYS A 291 -6.99 -1.42 -0.94
C CYS A 291 -7.23 -2.76 -0.22
N GLY A 292 -6.50 -3.82 -0.62
CA GLY A 292 -6.71 -5.15 -0.04
C GLY A 292 -6.56 -5.21 1.49
N TRP A 293 -5.67 -4.42 2.09
CA TRP A 293 -5.56 -4.37 3.56
C TRP A 293 -6.80 -3.79 4.24
N LYS A 294 -7.42 -2.78 3.63
CA LYS A 294 -8.69 -2.23 4.14
C LYS A 294 -9.83 -3.24 4.00
N SER A 295 -9.86 -3.99 2.89
CA SER A 295 -10.82 -5.07 2.69
C SER A 295 -10.63 -6.17 3.73
N VAL A 296 -9.41 -6.69 3.93
CA VAL A 296 -9.11 -7.70 4.95
C VAL A 296 -9.53 -7.22 6.34
N ASN A 297 -9.14 -6.02 6.75
CA ASN A 297 -9.52 -5.47 8.06
C ASN A 297 -11.06 -5.35 8.21
N LYS A 298 -11.76 -4.89 7.16
CA LYS A 298 -13.23 -4.83 7.16
C LYS A 298 -13.86 -6.21 7.33
N ILE A 299 -13.32 -7.25 6.66
CA ILE A 299 -13.82 -8.62 6.79
C ILE A 299 -13.50 -9.19 8.16
N CYS A 300 -12.29 -8.98 8.71
CA CYS A 300 -11.94 -9.41 10.06
C CYS A 300 -12.90 -8.83 11.11
N LYS A 301 -13.24 -7.53 11.00
CA LYS A 301 -14.23 -6.90 11.89
C LYS A 301 -15.62 -7.54 11.76
N LYS A 302 -16.06 -7.83 10.54
CA LYS A 302 -17.34 -8.52 10.30
C LYS A 302 -17.36 -9.97 10.80
N ALA A 303 -16.21 -10.62 10.81
CA ALA A 303 -16.02 -11.95 11.39
C ALA A 303 -15.79 -11.92 12.91
N GLU A 304 -15.94 -10.75 13.54
CA GLU A 304 -15.76 -10.55 14.99
C GLU A 304 -14.39 -11.05 15.48
N LEU A 305 -13.34 -10.72 14.73
CA LEU A 305 -11.97 -10.95 15.13
C LEU A 305 -11.45 -9.69 15.83
N SER A 306 -11.07 -9.82 17.08
CA SER A 306 -10.37 -8.77 17.82
C SER A 306 -8.87 -8.85 17.55
N LYS A 307 -8.22 -7.69 17.51
CA LYS A 307 -6.77 -7.65 17.55
C LYS A 307 -6.38 -8.00 19.00
N LYS A 308 -5.73 -9.14 19.22
CA LYS A 308 -5.11 -9.44 20.51
C LYS A 308 -3.96 -8.44 20.70
N ASP A 309 -3.95 -7.74 21.83
CA ASP A 309 -2.97 -6.72 22.18
C ASP A 309 -1.55 -7.31 22.34
#